data_AF-A0AAP8N6V3-F1
#
_entry.id   AF-A0AAP8N6V3-F1
#
_cell.length_a   1.000
_cell.length_b   1.000
_cell.length_c   1.000
_cell.angle_alpha   90.00
_cell.angle_beta   90.00
_cell.angle_gamma   90.00
#
_symmetry.space_group_name_H-M   'P 1'
#
loop_
_entity.id
_entity.type
_entity.pdbx_description
1 polymer ?
#
loop_
_entity_poly.entity_id
_entity_poly.type
_entity_poly.pdbx_seq_one_letter_code
_entity_poly.pdbx_strand_id
1 'polypeptide(L)'
;IVHIALVVKDYDDAIDFYTKKLNFHLIEDTYQPEQDKRWVVVSQPGSNGTTILLAKASKPEQESFIGNQAGGRVFLFLGTDDFWRDYN
;
A
#
# COMPACT_ATOMS: atom_id res chain seq x y z
N ILE A 1 -0.57 -14.08 -8.64
CA ILE A 1 -0.91 -12.77 -8.03
C ILE A 1 0.33 -11.90 -8.13
N VAL A 2 0.17 -10.63 -8.54
CA VAL A 2 1.30 -9.68 -8.66
C VAL A 2 1.14 -8.62 -7.59
N HIS A 3 2.23 -8.34 -6.86
CA HIS A 3 2.27 -7.30 -5.84
C HIS A 3 3.15 -6.15 -6.34
N ILE A 4 2.69 -4.91 -6.15
CA ILE A 4 3.55 -3.72 -6.28
C ILE A 4 3.86 -3.21 -4.89
N ALA A 5 5.14 -3.07 -4.57
CA ALA A 5 5.58 -2.57 -3.28
C ALA A 5 5.52 -1.04 -3.23
N LEU A 6 4.99 -0.50 -2.13
CA LEU A 6 5.00 0.91 -1.80
C LEU A 6 5.75 1.10 -0.47
N VAL A 7 6.78 1.94 -0.47
CA VAL A 7 7.48 2.29 0.77
C VAL A 7 6.59 3.22 1.60
N VAL A 8 6.29 2.81 2.84
CA VAL A 8 5.45 3.56 3.78
C VAL A 8 6.20 3.90 5.06
N LYS A 9 5.74 4.94 5.74
CA LYS A 9 6.30 5.36 7.04
C LYS A 9 5.93 4.40 8.17
N ASP A 10 4.67 4.05 8.24
CA ASP A 10 4.11 3.16 9.24
C ASP A 10 3.05 2.26 8.62
N TYR A 11 2.88 1.06 9.18
CA TYR A 11 1.90 0.10 8.68
C TYR A 11 0.47 0.54 9.00
N ASP A 12 0.19 0.94 10.23
CA ASP A 12 -1.17 1.20 10.68
C ASP A 12 -1.72 2.48 10.06
N ASP A 13 -0.90 3.53 9.97
CA ASP A 13 -1.25 4.76 9.24
C ASP A 13 -1.58 4.48 7.76
N ALA A 14 -0.79 3.62 7.12
CA ALA A 14 -1.01 3.26 5.72
C ALA A 14 -2.26 2.38 5.54
N ILE A 15 -2.46 1.37 6.41
CA ILE A 15 -3.65 0.53 6.40
C ILE A 15 -4.90 1.39 6.60
N ASP A 16 -4.89 2.33 7.55
CA ASP A 16 -6.03 3.21 7.80
C ASP A 16 -6.33 4.09 6.58
N PHE A 17 -5.31 4.71 5.97
CA PHE A 17 -5.49 5.48 4.76
C PHE A 17 -6.09 4.65 3.61
N TYR A 18 -5.50 3.49 3.29
CA TYR A 18 -5.98 2.68 2.17
C TYR A 18 -7.37 2.09 2.43
N THR A 19 -7.66 1.63 3.64
CA THR A 19 -8.93 0.96 3.95
C THR A 19 -10.06 1.91 4.28
N LYS A 20 -9.77 3.08 4.89
CA LYS A 20 -10.80 4.03 5.32
C LYS A 20 -10.98 5.22 4.40
N LYS A 21 -9.95 5.61 3.63
CA LYS A 21 -10.03 6.75 2.70
C LYS A 21 -10.12 6.36 1.25
N LEU A 22 -9.63 5.18 0.88
CA LEU A 22 -9.70 4.69 -0.51
C LEU A 22 -10.57 3.45 -0.65
N ASN A 23 -11.21 3.01 0.45
CA ASN A 23 -12.09 1.84 0.49
C ASN A 23 -11.42 0.54 0.00
N PHE A 24 -10.11 0.39 0.19
CA PHE A 24 -9.42 -0.85 -0.15
C PHE A 24 -9.72 -1.92 0.89
N HIS A 25 -9.70 -3.17 0.48
CA HIS A 25 -9.73 -4.31 1.38
C HIS A 25 -8.33 -4.65 1.85
N LEU A 26 -8.17 -4.86 3.16
CA LEU A 26 -6.99 -5.51 3.73
C LEU A 26 -7.05 -6.99 3.39
N ILE A 27 -6.14 -7.44 2.53
CA ILE A 27 -6.09 -8.83 2.04
C ILE A 27 -5.28 -9.69 3.00
N GLU A 28 -4.16 -9.15 3.50
CA GLU A 28 -3.29 -9.85 4.41
C GLU A 28 -2.58 -8.87 5.33
N ASP A 29 -2.37 -9.29 6.57
CA ASP A 29 -1.59 -8.59 7.59
C ASP A 29 -0.96 -9.64 8.52
N THR A 30 0.18 -10.16 8.10
CA THR A 30 0.85 -11.27 8.78
C THR A 30 2.19 -10.82 9.33
N TYR A 31 2.45 -11.01 10.62
CA TYR A 31 3.77 -10.77 11.19
C TYR A 31 4.78 -11.86 10.77
N GLN A 32 5.96 -11.43 10.34
CA GLN A 32 7.05 -12.26 9.80
C GLN A 32 8.24 -12.21 10.78
N PRO A 33 8.38 -13.19 11.70
CA PRO A 33 9.37 -13.15 12.78
C PRO A 33 10.83 -13.11 12.29
N GLU A 34 11.14 -13.76 11.18
CA GLU A 34 12.50 -13.87 10.64
C GLU A 34 13.05 -12.52 10.17
N GLN A 35 12.16 -11.55 9.90
CA GLN A 35 12.50 -10.23 9.40
C GLN A 35 12.07 -9.09 10.32
N ASP A 36 11.37 -9.40 11.41
CA ASP A 36 10.75 -8.43 12.33
C ASP A 36 9.89 -7.39 11.58
N LYS A 37 9.02 -7.88 10.68
CA LYS A 37 8.19 -7.06 9.79
C LYS A 37 6.79 -7.62 9.61
N ARG A 38 5.86 -6.80 9.11
CA ARG A 38 4.54 -7.24 8.67
C ARG A 38 4.49 -7.37 7.16
N TRP A 39 3.89 -8.45 6.68
CA TRP A 39 3.46 -8.63 5.31
C TRP A 39 2.04 -8.09 5.17
N VAL A 40 1.92 -6.88 4.65
CA VAL A 40 0.66 -6.14 4.59
C VAL A 40 0.26 -5.89 3.15
N VAL A 41 -0.86 -6.48 2.72
CA VAL A 41 -1.33 -6.40 1.34
C VAL A 41 -2.74 -5.82 1.31
N VAL A 42 -2.95 -4.82 0.46
CA VAL A 42 -4.27 -4.18 0.24
C VAL A 42 -4.66 -4.25 -1.24
N SER A 43 -5.96 -4.25 -1.52
CA SER A 43 -6.50 -4.29 -2.88
C SER A 43 -7.80 -3.50 -3.00
N GLN A 44 -8.07 -2.95 -4.20
CA GLN A 44 -9.37 -2.39 -4.52
C GLN A 44 -10.47 -3.47 -4.44
N PRO A 45 -11.70 -3.14 -4.00
CA PRO A 45 -12.82 -4.06 -4.02
C PRO A 45 -13.05 -4.63 -5.43
N GLY A 46 -13.24 -5.95 -5.53
CA GLY A 46 -13.50 -6.62 -6.81
C GLY A 46 -12.31 -6.73 -7.77
N SER A 47 -11.12 -6.25 -7.38
CA SER A 47 -9.90 -6.43 -8.19
C SER A 47 -9.40 -7.87 -8.11
N ASN A 48 -9.21 -8.49 -9.29
CA ASN A 48 -8.62 -9.82 -9.45
C ASN A 48 -7.16 -9.79 -9.94
N GLY A 49 -6.58 -8.59 -10.06
CA GLY A 49 -5.29 -8.38 -10.71
C GLY A 49 -4.16 -8.11 -9.72
N THR A 50 -3.82 -6.83 -9.61
CA THR A 50 -2.66 -6.34 -8.86
C THR A 50 -3.07 -5.88 -7.46
N THR A 51 -2.22 -6.18 -6.48
CA THR A 51 -2.37 -5.71 -5.10
C THR A 51 -1.19 -4.81 -4.72
N ILE A 52 -1.37 -3.98 -3.70
CA ILE A 52 -0.32 -3.12 -3.15
C ILE A 52 0.23 -3.77 -1.89
N LEU A 53 1.53 -4.03 -1.86
CA LEU A 53 2.28 -4.44 -0.68
C LEU A 53 2.78 -3.18 0.02
N LEU A 54 2.34 -2.96 1.26
CA LEU A 54 2.80 -1.86 2.09
C LEU A 54 4.11 -2.27 2.77
N ALA A 55 5.22 -1.66 2.38
CA ALA A 55 6.56 -1.98 2.87
C ALA A 55 7.06 -0.86 3.78
N LYS A 56 7.00 -1.06 5.10
CA LYS A 56 7.51 -0.07 6.07
C LYS A 56 9.01 0.14 5.88
N ALA A 57 9.42 1.41 5.81
CA ALA A 57 10.83 1.78 5.82
C ALA A 57 11.49 1.28 7.12
N SER A 58 12.55 0.48 6.98
CA SER A 58 13.28 -0.13 8.10
C SER A 58 14.73 0.33 8.19
N LYS A 59 15.17 1.23 7.29
CA LYS A 59 16.52 1.80 7.27
C LYS A 59 16.45 3.30 6.96
N PRO A 60 17.38 4.12 7.48
CA PRO A 60 17.36 5.58 7.27
C PRO A 60 17.32 5.99 5.79
N GLU A 61 17.99 5.24 4.89
CA GLU A 61 18.00 5.58 3.47
C GLU A 61 16.60 5.44 2.82
N GLN A 62 15.77 4.54 3.34
CA GLN A 62 14.45 4.25 2.78
C GLN A 62 13.43 5.34 3.09
N GLU A 63 13.63 6.12 4.16
CA GLU A 63 12.73 7.22 4.53
C GLU A 63 12.60 8.25 3.41
N SER A 64 13.69 8.49 2.68
CA SER A 64 13.74 9.41 1.54
C SER A 64 12.90 8.95 0.33
N PHE A 65 12.48 7.68 0.29
CA PHE A 65 11.65 7.11 -0.77
C PHE A 65 10.15 7.10 -0.45
N ILE A 66 9.76 7.47 0.77
CA ILE A 66 8.35 7.59 1.15
C ILE A 66 7.73 8.73 0.32
N GLY A 67 6.77 8.40 -0.54
CA GLY A 67 6.17 9.34 -1.49
C GLY A 67 7.03 9.66 -2.72
N ASN A 68 8.20 9.02 -2.87
CA ASN A 68 9.13 9.23 -3.97
C ASN A 68 9.56 7.90 -4.62
N GLN A 69 8.59 7.02 -4.89
CA GLN A 69 8.83 5.65 -5.35
C GLN A 69 9.39 5.59 -6.78
N ALA A 70 9.14 6.63 -7.59
CA ALA A 70 9.55 6.72 -8.99
C ALA A 70 10.49 7.91 -9.27
N GLY A 71 11.21 8.41 -8.26
CA GLY A 71 12.24 9.44 -8.45
C GLY A 71 11.72 10.75 -9.04
N GLY A 72 10.62 11.26 -8.50
CA GLY A 72 10.00 12.53 -8.92
C GLY A 72 9.06 12.44 -10.11
N ARG A 73 8.73 11.22 -10.58
CA ARG A 73 7.69 10.98 -11.60
C ARG A 73 6.45 10.36 -10.97
N VAL A 74 5.34 10.43 -11.71
CA VAL A 74 4.14 9.65 -11.39
C VAL A 74 4.49 8.17 -11.40
N PHE A 75 4.19 7.47 -10.31
CA PHE A 75 4.48 6.04 -10.19
C PHE A 75 3.36 5.19 -10.78
N LEU A 76 2.13 5.36 -10.29
CA LEU A 76 0.96 4.56 -10.67
C LEU A 76 -0.29 5.42 -10.81
N PHE A 77 -1.22 4.93 -11.63
CA PHE A 77 -2.60 5.42 -11.68
C PHE A 77 -3.52 4.32 -11.16
N LEU A 78 -4.47 4.69 -10.30
CA LEU A 78 -5.56 3.83 -9.88
C LEU A 78 -6.79 4.16 -10.73
N GLY A 79 -7.35 3.15 -11.40
CA GLY A 79 -8.60 3.29 -12.12
C GLY A 79 -9.79 3.09 -11.19
N THR A 80 -10.83 3.91 -11.36
CA THR A 80 -12.13 3.77 -10.70
C THR A 80 -13.24 4.20 -11.68
N ASP A 81 -14.41 3.61 -11.54
CA ASP A 81 -15.65 4.00 -12.23
C ASP A 81 -16.49 5.01 -11.42
N ASP A 82 -16.26 5.11 -10.11
CA ASP A 82 -16.93 6.03 -9.19
C ASP A 82 -15.99 6.44 -8.05
N PHE A 83 -15.39 7.63 -8.20
CA PHE A 83 -14.47 8.18 -7.21
C PHE A 83 -15.12 8.41 -5.84
N TRP A 84 -16.39 8.82 -5.80
CA TRP A 84 -17.04 9.18 -4.54
C TRP A 84 -17.42 7.95 -3.72
N ARG A 85 -17.81 6.86 -4.37
CA ARG A 85 -18.02 5.56 -3.73
C ARG A 85 -16.72 5.00 -3.15
N ASP A 86 -15.61 5.20 -3.85
CA ASP A 86 -14.32 4.63 -3.43
C ASP A 86 -13.60 5.52 -2.40
N TYR A 87 -13.93 6.82 -2.32
CA TYR A 87 -13.26 7.76 -1.41
C TYR A 87 -14.00 8.06 -0.09
N ASN A 88 -15.34 8.05 -0.08
CA ASN A 88 -16.17 8.38 1.10
C ASN A 88 -16.53 7.16 1.93
#